data_AF-A0A3A9F6W1-F1
#
_entry.id   AF-A0A3A9F6W1-F1
#
_cell.length_a   1.000
_cell.length_b   1.000
_cell.length_c   1.000
_cell.angle_alpha   90.00
_cell.angle_beta   90.00
_cell.angle_gamma   90.00
#
_symmetry.space_group_name_H-M   'P 1'
#
loop_
_entity.id
_entity.type
_entity.pdbx_description
1 polymer ?
#
loop_
_entity_poly.entity_id
_entity_poly.type
_entity_poly.pdbx_seq_one_letter_code
_entity_poly.pdbx_strand_id
1 'polypeptide(L)'
;MLRIIAKILTNVYYRRRLFFSFLIHYLLRKRGGAVQFDNNAVGRTIRSLRNKKGISQDVLSGFAGIARTHLTMIENGDKQANFETIWKIANALDMRPSELVAQIEAEIERNS
;
A
#
# COMPACT_ATOMS: atom_id res chain seq x y z
N MET A 1 -0.02 37.07 40.14
CA MET A 1 -0.40 35.66 40.43
C MET A 1 -1.43 35.12 39.44
N LEU A 2 -2.63 35.72 39.32
CA LEU A 2 -3.71 35.25 38.42
C LEU A 2 -3.30 35.12 36.93
N ARG A 3 -2.47 36.03 36.40
CA ARG A 3 -2.01 35.99 34.99
C ARG A 3 -1.13 34.78 34.64
N ILE A 4 -0.39 34.24 35.62
CA ILE A 4 0.49 33.06 35.44
C ILE A 4 -0.36 31.79 35.40
N ILE A 5 -1.33 31.69 36.31
CA ILE A 5 -2.28 30.57 36.37
C ILE A 5 -3.12 30.50 35.09
N ALA A 6 -3.61 31.64 34.58
CA ALA A 6 -4.36 31.69 33.32
C ALA A 6 -3.54 31.16 32.13
N LYS A 7 -2.25 31.54 32.02
CA LYS A 7 -1.35 31.04 30.96
C LYS A 7 -1.10 29.52 31.06
N ILE A 8 -0.88 29.01 32.26
CA ILE A 8 -0.69 27.56 32.50
C ILE A 8 -1.97 26.81 32.15
N LEU A 9 -3.14 27.30 32.57
CA LEU A 9 -4.43 26.69 32.25
C LEU A 9 -4.71 26.71 30.74
N THR A 10 -4.42 27.82 30.04
CA THR A 10 -4.55 27.86 28.57
C THR A 10 -3.58 26.93 27.87
N ASN A 11 -2.34 26.80 28.34
CA ASN A 11 -1.34 25.91 27.74
C ASN A 11 -1.69 24.43 27.97
N VAL A 12 -2.11 24.07 29.18
CA VAL A 12 -2.61 22.73 29.52
C VAL A 12 -3.86 22.41 28.70
N TYR A 13 -4.81 23.34 28.56
CA TYR A 13 -6.01 23.16 27.75
C TYR A 13 -5.69 22.98 26.27
N TYR A 14 -4.82 23.81 25.68
CA TYR A 14 -4.36 23.66 24.30
C TYR A 14 -3.64 22.34 24.06
N ARG A 15 -2.75 21.93 24.98
CA ARG A 15 -2.00 20.66 24.88
C ARG A 15 -2.92 19.45 25.00
N ARG A 16 -3.93 19.51 25.87
CA ARG A 16 -4.99 18.47 25.99
C ARG A 16 -5.86 18.39 24.74
N ARG A 17 -6.20 19.55 24.14
CA ARG A 17 -6.99 19.65 22.90
C ARG A 17 -6.24 19.14 21.68
N LEU A 18 -4.94 19.44 21.55
CA LEU A 18 -4.06 18.90 20.50
C LEU A 18 -3.91 17.38 20.63
N PHE A 19 -3.76 16.87 21.86
CA PHE A 19 -3.70 15.43 22.10
C PHE A 19 -5.03 14.73 21.79
N PHE A 20 -6.17 15.32 22.18
CA PHE A 20 -7.48 14.79 21.82
C PHE A 20 -7.74 14.84 20.31
N SER A 21 -7.29 15.87 19.61
CA SER A 21 -7.40 15.94 18.13
C SER A 21 -6.58 14.83 17.46
N PHE A 22 -5.36 14.57 17.94
CA PHE A 22 -4.55 13.46 17.46
C PHE A 22 -5.19 12.11 17.79
N LEU A 23 -5.70 11.95 19.01
CA LEU A 23 -6.35 10.71 19.44
C LEU A 23 -7.65 10.46 18.66
N ILE A 24 -8.48 11.48 18.43
CA ILE A 24 -9.68 11.39 17.60
C ILE A 24 -9.30 11.09 16.16
N HIS A 25 -8.27 11.74 15.59
CA HIS A 25 -7.80 11.39 14.24
C HIS A 25 -7.27 9.95 14.16
N TYR A 26 -6.50 9.50 15.15
CA TYR A 26 -5.96 8.15 15.25
C TYR A 26 -7.08 7.09 15.41
N LEU A 27 -8.07 7.37 16.26
CA LEU A 27 -9.21 6.50 16.51
C LEU A 27 -10.19 6.49 15.32
N LEU A 28 -10.39 7.62 14.63
CA LEU A 28 -11.21 7.71 13.42
C LEU A 28 -10.50 7.12 12.18
N ARG A 29 -9.17 7.14 12.13
CA ARG A 29 -8.37 6.50 11.06
C ARG A 29 -8.41 4.97 11.13
N LYS A 30 -8.75 4.39 12.28
CA LYS A 30 -8.89 2.93 12.46
C LYS A 30 -10.12 2.32 11.75
N ARG A 31 -10.82 3.08 10.89
CA ARG A 31 -11.96 2.58 10.09
C ARG A 31 -11.57 1.85 8.81
N GLY A 32 -10.31 1.86 8.40
CA GLY A 32 -9.79 0.83 7.48
C GLY A 32 -9.32 -0.34 8.32
N GLY A 33 -9.94 -1.51 8.21
CA GLY A 33 -9.38 -2.73 8.77
C GLY A 33 -7.94 -2.88 8.29
N ALA A 34 -7.05 -3.41 9.14
CA ALA A 34 -5.68 -3.67 8.70
C ALA A 34 -5.75 -4.64 7.50
N VAL A 35 -5.34 -4.17 6.31
CA VAL A 35 -5.29 -5.02 5.11
C VAL A 35 -4.19 -6.05 5.32
N GLN A 36 -4.58 -7.31 5.37
CA GLN A 36 -3.64 -8.42 5.49
C GLN A 36 -3.04 -8.73 4.12
N PHE A 37 -1.72 -8.85 4.05
CA PHE A 37 -1.03 -9.15 2.80
C PHE A 37 -1.38 -10.55 2.26
N ASP A 38 -1.71 -10.65 0.97
CA ASP A 38 -2.01 -11.90 0.24
C ASP A 38 -1.22 -11.97 -1.08
N ASN A 39 -0.38 -13.00 -1.23
CA ASN A 39 0.40 -13.24 -2.45
C ASN A 39 -0.49 -13.48 -3.68
N ASN A 40 -1.65 -14.11 -3.50
CA ASN A 40 -2.55 -14.39 -4.62
C ASN A 40 -3.18 -13.09 -5.15
N ALA A 41 -3.55 -12.18 -4.27
CA ALA A 41 -4.03 -10.85 -4.66
C ALA A 41 -2.93 -10.06 -5.41
N VAL A 42 -1.67 -10.13 -4.97
CA VAL A 42 -0.53 -9.56 -5.69
C VAL A 42 -0.43 -10.14 -7.11
N GLY A 43 -0.44 -11.47 -7.22
CA GLY A 43 -0.31 -12.16 -8.50
C GLY A 43 -1.46 -11.87 -9.46
N ARG A 44 -2.70 -11.91 -8.98
CA ARG A 44 -3.91 -11.55 -9.76
C ARG A 44 -3.86 -10.12 -10.25
N THR A 45 -3.44 -9.18 -9.41
CA THR A 45 -3.32 -7.76 -9.77
C THR A 45 -2.30 -7.55 -10.89
N ILE A 46 -1.09 -8.11 -10.74
CA ILE A 46 -0.03 -8.00 -11.75
C ILE A 46 -0.49 -8.63 -13.07
N ARG A 47 -1.06 -9.85 -13.02
CA ARG A 47 -1.60 -10.54 -14.19
C ARG A 47 -2.69 -9.73 -14.90
N SER A 48 -3.62 -9.16 -14.13
CA SER A 48 -4.70 -8.33 -14.67
C SER A 48 -4.16 -7.09 -15.38
N LEU A 49 -3.24 -6.36 -14.74
CA LEU A 49 -2.60 -5.18 -15.34
C LEU A 49 -1.79 -5.53 -16.59
N ARG A 50 -1.03 -6.63 -16.54
CA ARG A 50 -0.30 -7.15 -17.69
C ARG A 50 -1.23 -7.45 -18.87
N ASN A 51 -2.34 -8.14 -18.61
CA ASN A 51 -3.33 -8.47 -19.64
C ASN A 51 -4.03 -7.21 -20.19
N LYS A 52 -4.33 -6.21 -19.35
CA LYS A 52 -4.88 -4.92 -19.78
C LYS A 52 -3.93 -4.18 -20.73
N LYS A 53 -2.61 -4.33 -20.57
CA LYS A 53 -1.60 -3.83 -21.51
C LYS A 53 -1.42 -4.69 -22.77
N GLY A 54 -2.04 -5.88 -22.83
CA GLY A 54 -1.91 -6.78 -23.98
C GLY A 54 -0.52 -7.40 -24.14
N ILE A 55 0.29 -7.46 -23.09
CA ILE A 55 1.66 -7.99 -23.15
C ILE A 55 1.78 -9.39 -22.53
N SER A 56 2.70 -10.18 -23.05
CA SER A 56 3.00 -11.52 -22.51
C SER A 56 3.86 -11.46 -21.24
N GLN A 57 3.96 -12.57 -20.52
CA GLN A 57 4.87 -12.70 -19.38
C GLN A 57 6.34 -12.50 -19.80
N ASP A 58 6.72 -12.99 -20.98
CA ASP A 58 8.06 -12.78 -21.54
C ASP A 58 8.36 -11.29 -21.72
N VAL A 59 7.41 -10.53 -22.27
CA VAL A 59 7.57 -9.08 -22.46
C VAL A 59 7.66 -8.35 -21.12
N LEU A 60 6.73 -8.60 -20.19
CA LEU A 60 6.76 -7.93 -18.89
C LEU A 60 8.02 -8.27 -18.08
N SER A 61 8.42 -9.54 -18.06
CA SER A 61 9.63 -9.96 -17.35
C SER A 61 10.89 -9.36 -17.97
N GLY A 62 10.97 -9.28 -19.30
CA GLY A 62 12.05 -8.57 -20.01
C GLY A 62 12.15 -7.10 -19.59
N PHE A 63 11.04 -6.37 -19.60
CA PHE A 63 11.00 -4.96 -19.15
C PHE A 63 11.36 -4.78 -17.68
N ALA A 64 10.94 -5.71 -16.81
CA ALA A 64 11.23 -5.64 -15.37
C ALA A 64 12.67 -6.07 -15.00
N GLY A 65 13.47 -6.60 -15.93
CA GLY A 65 14.74 -7.26 -15.59
C GLY A 65 14.55 -8.52 -14.74
N ILE A 66 13.36 -9.10 -14.89
CA ILE A 66 12.77 -10.34 -14.38
C ILE A 66 13.24 -11.66 -15.01
N ALA A 67 13.53 -12.72 -14.25
CA ALA A 67 13.35 -14.06 -14.83
C ALA A 67 11.86 -14.31 -15.12
N ARG A 68 11.51 -14.76 -16.33
CA ARG A 68 10.12 -15.11 -16.70
C ARG A 68 9.48 -16.08 -15.71
N THR A 69 10.22 -17.13 -15.32
CA THR A 69 9.76 -18.12 -14.33
C THR A 69 9.47 -17.49 -12.97
N HIS A 70 10.24 -16.48 -12.57
CA HIS A 70 9.99 -15.71 -11.35
C HIS A 70 8.70 -14.90 -11.46
N LEU A 71 8.46 -14.24 -12.59
CA LEU A 71 7.19 -13.56 -12.85
C LEU A 71 6.01 -14.55 -12.83
N THR A 72 6.15 -15.73 -13.42
CA THR A 72 5.10 -16.77 -13.39
C THR A 72 4.76 -17.18 -11.96
N MET A 73 5.77 -17.47 -11.13
CA MET A 73 5.57 -17.83 -9.72
C MET A 73 4.91 -16.69 -8.92
N ILE A 74 5.24 -15.43 -9.22
CA ILE A 74 4.59 -14.28 -8.59
C ILE A 74 3.13 -14.16 -9.03
N GLU A 75 2.84 -14.26 -10.33
CA GLU A 75 1.46 -14.15 -10.84
C GLU A 75 0.54 -15.27 -10.34
N ASN A 76 1.10 -16.43 -9.99
CA ASN A 76 0.38 -17.54 -9.38
C ASN A 76 0.22 -17.43 -7.85
N GLY A 77 0.96 -16.53 -7.19
CA GLY A 77 1.02 -16.46 -5.74
C GLY A 77 1.96 -17.47 -5.08
N ASP A 78 2.65 -18.31 -5.88
CA ASP A 78 3.60 -19.33 -5.41
C ASP A 78 4.85 -18.71 -4.75
N LYS A 79 5.20 -17.48 -5.14
CA LYS A 79 6.35 -16.74 -4.59
C LYS A 79 5.96 -15.33 -4.21
N GLN A 80 6.29 -14.95 -2.98
CA GLN A 80 6.21 -13.57 -2.53
C GLN A 80 7.24 -12.71 -3.26
N ALA A 81 6.78 -11.69 -3.96
CA ALA A 81 7.64 -10.65 -4.51
C ALA A 81 8.18 -9.77 -3.38
N ASN A 82 9.49 -9.54 -3.37
CA ASN A 82 10.07 -8.54 -2.49
C ASN A 82 9.75 -7.12 -3.01
N PHE A 83 10.05 -6.12 -2.19
CA PHE A 83 9.73 -4.72 -2.51
C PHE A 83 10.40 -4.22 -3.80
N GLU A 84 11.66 -4.59 -4.04
CA GLU A 84 12.39 -4.21 -5.26
C GLU A 84 11.74 -4.81 -6.52
N THR A 85 11.29 -6.07 -6.45
CA THR A 85 10.59 -6.74 -7.54
C THR A 85 9.25 -6.07 -7.83
N ILE A 86 8.48 -5.69 -6.80
CA ILE A 86 7.25 -4.89 -6.97
C ILE A 86 7.57 -3.56 -7.66
N TRP A 87 8.68 -2.90 -7.28
CA TRP A 87 9.11 -1.64 -7.89
C TRP A 87 9.47 -1.80 -9.37
N LYS A 88 10.23 -2.85 -9.71
CA LYS A 88 10.59 -3.19 -11.09
C LYS A 88 9.37 -3.50 -11.95
N ILE A 89 8.44 -4.30 -11.43
CA ILE A 89 7.19 -4.66 -12.13
C ILE A 89 6.32 -3.43 -12.35
N ALA A 90 6.17 -2.55 -11.36
CA ALA A 90 5.42 -1.30 -11.51
C ALA A 90 6.01 -0.42 -12.63
N ASN A 91 7.33 -0.22 -12.63
CA ASN A 91 7.99 0.55 -13.68
C ASN A 91 7.79 -0.10 -15.07
N ALA A 92 7.91 -1.43 -15.17
CA ALA A 92 7.65 -2.16 -16.42
C ALA A 92 6.17 -2.09 -16.87
N LEU A 93 5.25 -1.85 -15.94
CA LEU A 93 3.85 -1.55 -16.21
C LEU A 93 3.60 -0.04 -16.41
N ASP A 94 4.63 0.78 -16.60
CA ASP A 94 4.57 2.24 -16.75
C ASP A 94 3.69 2.91 -15.67
N MET A 95 3.81 2.46 -14.43
CA MET A 95 3.06 3.00 -13.31
C MET A 95 3.93 3.17 -12.07
N ARG A 96 3.48 4.01 -11.14
CA ARG A 96 4.18 4.21 -9.87
C ARG A 96 3.99 2.98 -8.98
N PRO A 97 5.01 2.55 -8.22
CA PRO A 97 4.87 1.47 -7.25
C PRO A 97 3.73 1.67 -6.25
N SER A 98 3.46 2.90 -5.83
CA SER A 98 2.32 3.24 -4.97
C SER A 98 0.97 2.94 -5.61
N GLU A 99 0.85 3.11 -6.93
CA GLU A 99 -0.39 2.81 -7.67
C GLU A 99 -0.59 1.29 -7.78
N LEU A 100 0.49 0.53 -8.00
CA LEU A 100 0.44 -0.93 -7.99
C LEU A 100 0.00 -1.44 -6.61
N VAL A 101 0.58 -0.92 -5.52
CA VAL A 101 0.20 -1.31 -4.15
C VAL A 101 -1.27 -0.97 -3.87
N ALA A 102 -1.75 0.22 -4.26
CA ALA A 102 -3.15 0.59 -4.08
C ALA A 102 -4.11 -0.37 -4.83
N GLN A 103 -3.73 -0.85 -6.02
CA GLN A 103 -4.52 -1.85 -6.73
C GLN A 103 -4.49 -3.24 -6.07
N ILE A 104 -3.37 -3.59 -5.44
CA ILE A 104 -3.25 -4.83 -4.65
C ILE A 104 -4.16 -4.75 -3.42
N GLU A 105 -4.17 -3.64 -2.69
CA GLU A 105 -5.08 -3.42 -1.56
C GLU A 105 -6.55 -3.57 -2.00
N ALA A 106 -6.93 -2.92 -3.10
CA ALA A 106 -8.28 -3.05 -3.65
C ALA A 106 -8.62 -4.46 -4.16
N GLU A 107 -7.64 -5.27 -4.59
CA GLU A 107 -7.84 -6.68 -4.92
C GLU A 107 -8.01 -7.53 -3.66
N ILE A 108 -7.29 -7.24 -2.58
CA ILE A 108 -7.45 -7.93 -1.28
C ILE A 108 -8.86 -7.68 -0.75
N GLU A 109 -9.29 -6.42 -0.70
CA GLU A 109 -10.62 -6.04 -0.18
C GLU A 109 -11.77 -6.66 -0.99
N ARG A 110 -11.62 -6.81 -2.32
CA ARG A 110 -12.64 -7.45 -3.17
C ARG A 110 -12.79 -8.96 -2.96
N ASN A 111 -11.76 -9.61 -2.43
CA ASN A 111 -11.74 -11.07 -2.20
C ASN A 111 -11.70 -11.42 -0.69
N SER A 112 -11.89 -10.42 0.19
CA SER A 112 -11.99 -10.60 1.65
C SER A 112 -13.42 -10.90 2.09
#